data_AF-C7M7U5-F1
#
_entry.id   AF-C7M7U5-F1
#
_cell.length_a   1.000
_cell.length_b   1.000
_cell.length_c   1.000
_cell.angle_alpha   90.00
_cell.angle_beta   90.00
_cell.angle_gamma   90.00
#
_symmetry.space_group_name_H-M   'P 1'
#
loop_
_entity.id
_entity.type
_entity.pdbx_description
1 polymer ?
#
loop_
_entity_poly.entity_id
_entity_poly.type
_entity_poly.pdbx_seq_one_letter_code
_entity_poly.pdbx_strand_id
1 'polypeptide(L)'
;MEFDIKELTARAFLDYVGPAFPQWWANNKTKFVLPSLSNISEARSNGSQYFMTLKVADKSGEQTIFPNEPLVSFSLTKTIVETATVGKQRKGKVKEYITTEDWQITIRGLCVDPKNPDQYPTAQVQSLNKLFEKNESLEVIGNKLFTLFDIGNIVLKDISFEEMEGKEGIQKYTIKAVSDMDFYAELDEKRTQLNKIY
;
A
#
# COMPACT_ATOMS: atom_id res chain seq x y z
N MET A 1 -25.27 -61.13 -7.22
CA MET A 1 -24.47 -60.09 -7.90
C MET A 1 -23.03 -60.37 -7.57
N GLU A 2 -22.27 -60.84 -8.56
CA GLU A 2 -20.86 -61.21 -8.41
C GLU A 2 -20.01 -59.95 -8.70
N PHE A 3 -19.14 -59.58 -7.77
CA PHE A 3 -18.32 -58.36 -7.86
C PHE A 3 -17.07 -58.65 -8.71
N ASP A 4 -17.01 -58.15 -9.94
CA ASP A 4 -15.81 -58.28 -10.79
C ASP A 4 -14.84 -57.13 -10.53
N ILE A 5 -13.74 -57.45 -9.84
CA ILE A 5 -12.67 -56.51 -9.50
C ILE A 5 -11.95 -55.99 -10.77
N LYS A 6 -11.90 -56.79 -11.85
CA LYS A 6 -11.26 -56.36 -13.10
C LYS A 6 -12.08 -55.30 -13.82
N GLU A 7 -13.41 -55.43 -13.79
CA GLU A 7 -14.30 -54.42 -14.37
C GLU A 7 -14.23 -53.10 -13.59
N LEU A 8 -14.22 -53.17 -12.25
CA LEU A 8 -14.09 -51.99 -11.37
C LEU A 8 -12.77 -51.25 -11.58
N THR A 9 -11.65 -51.97 -11.71
CA THR A 9 -10.35 -51.35 -11.96
C THR A 9 -10.27 -50.77 -13.38
N ALA A 10 -10.81 -51.46 -14.39
CA ALA A 10 -10.88 -50.94 -15.75
C ALA A 10 -11.67 -49.62 -15.82
N ARG A 11 -12.86 -49.54 -15.20
CA ARG A 11 -13.66 -48.31 -15.15
C ARG A 11 -12.94 -47.18 -14.40
N ALA A 12 -12.29 -47.48 -13.27
CA ALA A 12 -11.58 -46.46 -12.49
C ALA A 12 -10.42 -45.80 -13.26
N PHE A 13 -9.72 -46.54 -14.14
CA PHE A 13 -8.58 -46.01 -14.90
C PHE A 13 -8.92 -45.57 -16.34
N LEU A 14 -9.94 -46.15 -16.98
CA LEU A 14 -10.28 -45.88 -18.38
C LEU A 14 -11.51 -44.98 -18.55
N ASP A 15 -12.45 -44.94 -17.60
CA ASP A 15 -13.63 -44.06 -17.65
C ASP A 15 -13.37 -42.67 -17.03
N TYR A 16 -12.11 -42.23 -16.98
CA TYR A 16 -11.80 -40.86 -16.60
C TYR A 16 -12.34 -39.88 -17.68
N VAL A 17 -13.55 -39.38 -17.46
CA VAL A 17 -14.23 -38.40 -18.33
C VAL A 17 -13.79 -36.94 -18.06
N GLY A 18 -12.75 -36.76 -17.26
CA GLY A 18 -12.16 -35.45 -17.02
C GLY A 18 -11.15 -35.07 -18.12
N PRO A 19 -11.00 -33.78 -18.45
CA PRO A 19 -9.88 -33.35 -19.28
C PRO A 19 -8.56 -33.72 -18.62
N ALA A 20 -7.62 -34.29 -19.38
CA ALA A 20 -6.30 -34.66 -18.86
C ALA A 20 -5.60 -33.45 -18.23
N PHE A 21 -4.91 -33.66 -17.11
CA PHE A 21 -4.00 -32.64 -16.57
C PHE A 21 -2.87 -32.42 -17.59
N PRO A 22 -2.55 -31.19 -18.03
CA PRO A 22 -2.80 -29.88 -17.42
C PRO A 22 -3.99 -29.06 -17.99
N GLN A 23 -4.82 -29.61 -18.88
CA GLN A 23 -5.96 -28.89 -19.47
C GLN A 23 -7.06 -28.58 -18.45
N TRP A 24 -7.33 -29.50 -17.50
CA TRP A 24 -8.26 -29.23 -16.40
C TRP A 24 -7.84 -28.01 -15.57
N TRP A 25 -6.53 -27.85 -15.33
CA TRP A 25 -5.98 -26.73 -14.57
C TRP A 25 -6.12 -25.41 -15.33
N ALA A 26 -5.91 -25.40 -16.65
CA ALA A 26 -6.11 -24.21 -17.48
C ALA A 26 -7.56 -23.67 -17.39
N ASN A 27 -8.55 -24.55 -17.34
CA ASN A 27 -9.97 -24.18 -17.33
C ASN A 27 -10.53 -23.90 -15.92
N ASN A 28 -9.94 -24.47 -14.86
CA ASN A 28 -10.46 -24.38 -13.47
C ASN A 28 -9.64 -23.48 -12.54
N LYS A 29 -8.66 -22.72 -13.05
CA LYS A 29 -7.83 -21.78 -12.26
C LYS A 29 -8.63 -20.73 -11.48
N THR A 30 -9.89 -20.47 -11.82
CA THR A 30 -10.67 -19.33 -11.30
C THR A 30 -11.05 -19.42 -9.81
N LYS A 31 -11.06 -20.60 -9.19
CA LYS A 31 -11.55 -20.76 -7.80
C LYS A 31 -10.49 -20.64 -6.71
N PHE A 32 -9.19 -20.72 -7.04
CA PHE A 32 -8.09 -20.68 -6.07
C PHE A 32 -6.93 -19.78 -6.53
N VAL A 33 -7.22 -18.68 -7.22
CA VAL A 33 -6.21 -17.66 -7.48
C VAL A 33 -6.03 -16.86 -6.19
N LEU A 34 -4.86 -16.96 -5.57
CA LEU A 34 -4.47 -16.01 -4.52
C LEU A 34 -4.48 -14.61 -5.13
N PRO A 35 -5.04 -13.59 -4.46
CA PRO A 35 -5.01 -12.23 -4.97
C PRO A 35 -3.56 -11.82 -5.21
N SER A 36 -3.16 -11.72 -6.48
CA SER A 36 -1.79 -11.35 -6.83
C SER A 36 -1.64 -9.83 -6.83
N LEU A 37 -0.49 -9.32 -6.39
CA LEU A 37 -0.16 -7.89 -6.50
C LEU A 37 -0.05 -7.44 -7.97
N SER A 38 0.25 -8.35 -8.89
CA SER A 38 0.21 -8.07 -10.34
C SER A 38 -1.21 -7.76 -10.86
N ASN A 39 -2.24 -8.20 -10.15
CA ASN A 39 -3.64 -8.03 -10.55
C ASN A 39 -4.37 -6.98 -9.70
N ILE A 40 -3.71 -5.85 -9.44
CA ILE A 40 -4.34 -4.68 -8.79
C ILE A 40 -5.66 -4.31 -9.47
N SER A 41 -5.79 -4.51 -10.79
CA SER A 41 -7.00 -4.20 -11.57
C SER A 41 -7.99 -5.37 -11.79
N GLU A 42 -7.78 -6.56 -11.20
CA GLU A 42 -8.65 -7.73 -11.44
C GLU A 42 -10.11 -7.48 -11.10
N ALA A 43 -10.38 -6.68 -10.06
CA ALA A 43 -11.73 -6.27 -9.71
C ALA A 43 -12.42 -5.53 -10.87
N ARG A 44 -11.69 -4.71 -11.63
CA ARG A 44 -12.19 -4.03 -12.84
C ARG A 44 -12.48 -5.02 -13.97
N SER A 45 -11.63 -6.03 -14.15
CA SER A 45 -11.83 -7.06 -15.18
C SER A 45 -13.08 -7.90 -14.94
N ASN A 46 -13.51 -8.04 -13.68
CA ASN A 46 -14.74 -8.73 -13.29
C ASN A 46 -16.00 -7.84 -13.36
N GLY A 47 -15.88 -6.62 -13.89
CA GLY A 47 -16.98 -5.66 -14.01
C GLY A 47 -17.27 -4.86 -12.73
N SER A 48 -16.48 -5.06 -11.66
CA SER A 48 -16.62 -4.30 -10.42
C SER A 48 -15.90 -2.95 -10.54
N GLN A 49 -16.50 -1.90 -9.99
CA GLN A 49 -15.83 -0.60 -9.90
C GLN A 49 -14.59 -0.74 -9.00
N TYR A 50 -13.44 -0.24 -9.48
CA TYR A 50 -12.21 -0.26 -8.71
C TYR A 50 -12.20 0.94 -7.78
N PHE A 51 -12.38 0.69 -6.48
CA PHE A 51 -12.37 1.72 -5.46
C PHE A 51 -11.04 1.67 -4.70
N MET A 52 -10.34 2.81 -4.65
CA MET A 52 -9.06 2.95 -3.93
C MET A 52 -9.29 3.66 -2.61
N THR A 53 -10.05 3.01 -1.74
CA THR A 53 -10.28 3.52 -0.39
C THR A 53 -8.98 3.51 0.39
N LEU A 54 -8.57 4.66 0.91
CA LEU A 54 -7.47 4.74 1.87
C LEU A 54 -8.05 4.66 3.28
N LYS A 55 -7.63 3.63 4.02
CA LYS A 55 -7.97 3.45 5.43
C LYS A 55 -6.70 3.45 6.25
N VAL A 56 -6.73 4.17 7.35
CA VAL A 56 -5.63 4.23 8.30
C VAL A 56 -6.12 3.88 9.68
N ALA A 57 -5.27 3.23 10.48
CA ALA A 57 -5.51 2.99 11.89
C ALA A 57 -4.49 3.72 12.75
N ASP A 58 -4.97 4.30 13.84
CA ASP A 58 -4.09 4.82 14.88
C ASP A 58 -3.56 3.67 15.75
N LYS A 59 -2.61 3.97 16.64
CA LYS A 59 -2.11 2.99 17.63
C LYS A 59 -3.20 2.46 18.57
N SER A 60 -4.26 3.25 18.79
CA SER A 60 -5.43 2.83 19.57
C SER A 60 -6.35 1.86 18.81
N GLY A 61 -6.11 1.62 17.52
CA GLY A 61 -6.92 0.74 16.67
C GLY A 61 -8.17 1.42 16.08
N GLU A 62 -8.37 2.72 16.31
CA GLU A 62 -9.45 3.48 15.66
C GLU A 62 -9.14 3.62 14.16
N GLN A 63 -10.06 3.16 13.32
CA GLN A 63 -9.90 3.19 11.86
C GLN A 63 -10.57 4.42 11.27
N THR A 64 -9.80 5.24 10.57
CA THR A 64 -10.31 6.40 9.83
C THR A 64 -10.22 6.13 8.33
N ILE A 65 -11.34 6.37 7.63
CA ILE A 65 -11.43 6.23 6.18
C ILE A 65 -11.34 7.64 5.58
N PHE A 66 -10.47 7.80 4.59
CA PHE A 66 -10.38 9.07 3.87
C PHE A 66 -11.61 9.31 3.00
N PRO A 67 -12.12 10.56 2.94
CA PRO A 67 -13.30 10.89 2.16
C PRO A 67 -13.04 10.79 0.64
N ASN A 68 -14.06 10.30 -0.08
CA ASN A 68 -14.13 10.26 -1.55
C ASN A 68 -12.85 9.74 -2.25
N GLU A 69 -12.32 8.60 -1.79
CA GLU A 69 -11.25 7.85 -2.46
C GLU A 69 -10.09 8.70 -2.98
N PRO A 70 -9.15 9.04 -2.09
CA PRO A 70 -8.11 9.97 -2.47
C PRO A 70 -7.15 9.38 -3.50
N LEU A 71 -6.65 10.27 -4.35
CA LEU A 71 -5.54 10.00 -5.24
C LEU A 71 -4.23 10.07 -4.45
N VAL A 72 -3.44 9.02 -4.53
CA VAL A 72 -2.15 8.92 -3.83
C VAL A 72 -1.01 8.94 -4.84
N SER A 73 0.00 9.75 -4.58
CA SER A 73 1.26 9.76 -5.32
C SER A 73 2.43 9.50 -4.37
N PHE A 74 3.37 8.67 -4.82
CA PHE A 74 4.57 8.28 -4.09
C PHE A 74 5.80 8.85 -4.79
N SER A 75 6.74 9.39 -4.02
CA SER A 75 8.03 9.89 -4.50
C SER A 75 9.14 9.43 -3.57
N LEU A 76 10.25 8.98 -4.14
CA LEU A 76 11.40 8.47 -3.40
C LEU A 76 12.65 9.25 -3.81
N THR A 77 13.34 9.79 -2.82
CA THR A 77 14.54 10.61 -3.02
C THR A 77 15.78 9.86 -2.52
N LYS A 78 16.94 10.17 -3.09
CA LYS A 78 18.22 9.69 -2.59
C LYS A 78 19.08 10.87 -2.16
N THR A 79 19.61 10.79 -0.95
CA THR A 79 20.70 11.67 -0.51
C THR A 79 22.02 11.06 -0.98
N ILE A 80 22.80 11.84 -1.74
CA ILE A 80 24.07 11.40 -2.33
C ILE A 80 25.18 12.36 -1.92
N VAL A 81 26.18 11.83 -1.21
CA VAL A 81 27.38 12.57 -0.80
C VAL A 81 28.45 12.43 -1.88
N GLU A 82 28.93 13.56 -2.39
CA GLU A 82 29.82 13.59 -3.55
C GLU A 82 31.08 14.40 -3.30
N THR A 83 32.23 13.80 -3.60
CA THR A 83 33.52 14.50 -3.58
C THR A 83 33.94 14.89 -5.00
N ALA A 84 34.24 16.19 -5.16
CA ALA A 84 34.72 16.71 -6.43
C ALA A 84 36.15 16.21 -6.70
N THR A 85 36.33 15.50 -7.82
CA THR A 85 37.67 15.08 -8.26
C THR A 85 38.28 16.15 -9.16
N VAL A 86 39.53 16.51 -8.88
CA VAL A 86 40.32 17.40 -9.74
C VAL A 86 41.21 16.58 -10.67
N GLY A 87 41.05 16.74 -11.98
CA GLY A 87 41.88 16.06 -12.97
C GLY A 87 41.42 16.31 -14.41
N LYS A 88 42.37 16.57 -15.33
CA LYS A 88 42.09 16.89 -16.75
C LYS A 88 41.42 15.73 -17.53
N GLN A 89 41.56 14.50 -17.06
CA GLN A 89 41.15 13.29 -17.79
C GLN A 89 39.89 12.61 -17.23
N ARG A 90 39.45 12.95 -16.00
CA ARG A 90 38.29 12.31 -15.37
C ARG A 90 37.11 13.27 -15.37
N LYS A 91 36.01 12.85 -16.01
CA LYS A 91 34.72 13.58 -15.99
C LYS A 91 33.84 12.99 -14.89
N GLY A 92 33.39 13.82 -13.96
CA GLY A 92 32.42 13.46 -12.92
C GLY A 92 32.95 13.57 -11.49
N LYS A 93 32.03 13.51 -10.52
CA LYS A 93 32.31 13.46 -9.08
C LYS A 93 32.28 12.02 -8.59
N VAL A 94 33.04 11.71 -7.54
CA VAL A 94 32.97 10.41 -6.85
C VAL A 94 31.78 10.44 -5.90
N LYS A 95 30.88 9.46 -5.98
CA LYS A 95 29.77 9.29 -5.03
C LYS A 95 30.29 8.40 -3.89
N GLU A 96 30.33 8.92 -2.68
CA GLU A 96 30.86 8.20 -1.51
C GLU A 96 29.76 7.41 -0.83
N TYR A 97 28.65 8.09 -0.54
CA TYR A 97 27.49 7.51 0.12
C TYR A 97 26.24 7.79 -0.69
N ILE A 98 25.40 6.76 -0.83
CA ILE A 98 24.11 6.83 -1.50
C ILE A 98 23.10 6.23 -0.52
N THR A 99 22.28 7.09 0.06
CA THR A 99 21.22 6.68 0.99
C THR A 99 19.88 6.94 0.35
N THR A 100 18.99 5.96 0.41
CA THR A 100 17.59 6.14 0.01
C THR A 100 16.84 6.73 1.19
N GLU A 101 16.11 7.82 0.97
CA GLU A 101 15.27 8.44 1.98
C GLU A 101 13.93 7.72 2.11
N ASP A 102 13.13 8.16 3.08
CA ASP A 102 11.76 7.68 3.26
C ASP A 102 10.88 8.07 2.06
N TRP A 103 9.82 7.29 1.82
CA TRP A 103 8.84 7.62 0.80
C TRP A 103 8.10 8.90 1.19
N GLN A 104 8.10 9.86 0.28
CA GLN A 104 7.23 11.03 0.35
C GLN A 104 5.91 10.71 -0.33
N ILE A 105 4.82 10.87 0.40
CA ILE A 105 3.48 10.48 -0.02
C ILE A 105 2.62 11.74 -0.06
N THR A 106 1.93 11.95 -1.17
CA THR A 106 0.96 13.04 -1.30
C THR A 106 -0.41 12.45 -1.59
N ILE A 107 -1.37 12.76 -0.73
CA ILE A 107 -2.75 12.27 -0.76
C ILE A 107 -3.63 13.47 -1.12
N ARG A 108 -4.37 13.37 -2.23
CA ARG A 108 -5.26 14.42 -2.73
C ARG A 108 -6.68 13.88 -2.81
N GLY A 109 -7.64 14.59 -2.23
CA GLY A 109 -9.03 14.16 -2.25
C GLY A 109 -10.00 15.33 -2.20
N LEU A 110 -11.28 14.98 -2.25
CA LEU A 110 -12.38 15.93 -2.14
C LEU A 110 -13.27 15.51 -0.98
N CYS A 111 -13.58 16.43 -0.09
CA CYS A 111 -14.69 16.28 0.83
C CYS A 111 -15.97 16.73 0.14
N VAL A 112 -17.01 15.89 0.17
CA VAL A 112 -18.36 16.17 -0.35
C VAL A 112 -19.36 15.46 0.54
N ASP A 113 -20.45 16.14 0.90
CA ASP A 113 -21.58 15.48 1.58
C ASP A 113 -22.50 14.84 0.53
N PRO A 114 -22.63 13.49 0.49
CA PRO A 114 -23.48 12.82 -0.49
C PRO A 114 -24.97 13.10 -0.31
N LYS A 115 -25.41 13.57 0.87
CA LYS A 115 -26.82 13.88 1.15
C LYS A 115 -27.19 15.30 0.71
N ASN A 116 -26.29 16.25 1.00
CA ASN A 116 -26.50 17.67 0.75
C ASN A 116 -25.29 18.24 -0.04
N PRO A 117 -25.27 18.08 -1.38
CA PRO A 117 -24.13 18.51 -2.20
C PRO A 117 -23.93 20.02 -2.23
N ASP A 118 -24.92 20.82 -1.80
CA ASP A 118 -24.81 22.28 -1.70
C ASP A 118 -24.27 22.74 -0.34
N GLN A 119 -24.19 21.85 0.65
CA GLN A 119 -23.74 22.17 2.00
C GLN A 119 -22.26 21.86 2.18
N TYR A 120 -21.55 22.72 2.91
CA TYR A 120 -20.15 22.50 3.24
C TYR A 120 -19.96 21.17 4.02
N PRO A 121 -19.03 20.28 3.59
CA PRO A 121 -18.82 18.93 4.12
C PRO A 121 -18.10 18.95 5.48
N THR A 122 -18.74 19.55 6.47
CA THR A 122 -18.17 19.84 7.80
C THR A 122 -17.70 18.58 8.51
N ALA A 123 -18.49 17.50 8.45
CA ALA A 123 -18.17 16.26 9.16
C ALA A 123 -16.88 15.60 8.63
N GLN A 124 -16.67 15.60 7.30
CA GLN A 124 -15.48 15.01 6.69
C GLN A 124 -14.24 15.86 6.97
N VAL A 125 -14.37 17.18 6.86
CA VAL A 125 -13.26 18.11 7.18
C VAL A 125 -12.85 18.01 8.64
N GLN A 126 -13.82 17.96 9.56
CA GLN A 126 -13.54 17.74 10.99
C GLN A 126 -12.90 16.39 11.26
N SER A 127 -13.30 15.33 10.55
CA SER A 127 -12.68 14.02 10.67
C SER A 127 -11.20 14.05 10.25
N LEU A 128 -10.88 14.74 9.15
CA LEU A 128 -9.50 14.92 8.70
C LEU A 128 -8.67 15.76 9.68
N ASN A 129 -9.25 16.82 10.24
CA ASN A 129 -8.56 17.63 11.26
C ASN A 129 -8.26 16.81 12.52
N LYS A 130 -9.22 16.03 13.01
CA LYS A 130 -9.01 15.14 14.16
C LYS A 130 -7.95 14.07 13.89
N LEU A 131 -7.92 13.53 12.68
CA LEU A 131 -6.87 12.59 12.27
C LEU A 131 -5.50 13.28 12.27
N PHE A 132 -5.41 14.51 11.78
CA PHE A 132 -4.17 15.27 11.73
C PHE A 132 -3.68 15.74 13.12
N GLU A 133 -4.59 15.98 14.07
CA GLU A 133 -4.26 16.32 15.46
C GLU A 133 -3.56 15.16 16.20
N LYS A 134 -3.71 13.91 15.73
CA LYS A 134 -3.04 12.74 16.29
C LYS A 134 -1.57 12.73 15.82
N ASN A 135 -0.66 13.10 16.71
CA ASN A 135 0.79 13.14 16.46
C ASN A 135 1.42 11.73 16.53
N GLU A 136 0.88 10.79 15.77
CA GLU A 136 1.30 9.38 15.81
C GLU A 136 1.54 8.82 14.40
N SER A 137 2.26 7.69 14.35
CA SER A 137 2.40 6.90 13.13
C SER A 137 1.11 6.11 12.91
N LEU A 138 0.59 6.17 11.68
CA LEU A 138 -0.66 5.57 11.25
C LEU A 138 -0.41 4.34 10.39
N GLU A 139 -1.04 3.22 10.74
CA GLU A 139 -0.95 1.99 9.96
C GLU A 139 -1.90 2.04 8.75
N VAL A 140 -1.41 1.72 7.57
CA VAL A 140 -2.23 1.70 6.34
C VAL A 140 -2.88 0.33 6.16
N ILE A 141 -4.22 0.30 6.16
CA ILE A 141 -4.98 -0.96 6.13
C ILE A 141 -5.56 -1.22 4.74
N GLY A 142 -5.23 -2.41 4.21
CA GLY A 142 -5.97 -3.00 3.08
C GLY A 142 -5.74 -2.33 1.72
N ASN A 143 -4.75 -1.45 1.61
CA ASN A 143 -4.42 -0.79 0.36
C ASN A 143 -3.26 -1.50 -0.37
N LYS A 144 -3.59 -2.19 -1.47
CA LYS A 144 -2.62 -2.96 -2.27
C LYS A 144 -1.47 -2.12 -2.83
N LEU A 145 -1.69 -0.84 -3.12
CA LEU A 145 -0.62 0.03 -3.64
C LEU A 145 0.46 0.26 -2.57
N PHE A 146 0.07 0.53 -1.33
CA PHE A 146 1.01 0.75 -0.24
C PHE A 146 1.79 -0.54 0.08
N THR A 147 1.11 -1.69 0.07
CA THR A 147 1.77 -3.01 0.21
C THR A 147 2.79 -3.26 -0.90
N LEU A 148 2.51 -2.84 -2.15
CA LEU A 148 3.45 -3.01 -3.26
C LEU A 148 4.74 -2.20 -3.10
N PHE A 149 4.64 -1.02 -2.47
CA PHE A 149 5.81 -0.18 -2.17
C PHE A 149 6.46 -0.48 -0.81
N ASP A 150 5.99 -1.54 -0.12
CA ASP A 150 6.43 -1.94 1.22
C ASP A 150 6.25 -0.82 2.27
N ILE A 151 5.14 -0.08 2.16
CA ILE A 151 4.78 1.00 3.08
C ILE A 151 3.67 0.48 4.00
N GLY A 152 4.04 0.13 5.23
CA GLY A 152 3.09 -0.28 6.28
C GLY A 152 2.56 0.90 7.09
N ASN A 153 3.45 1.78 7.52
CA ASN A 153 3.15 2.91 8.39
C ASN A 153 3.43 4.25 7.71
N ILE A 154 2.64 5.27 8.03
CA ILE A 154 2.79 6.62 7.52
C ILE A 154 2.61 7.67 8.63
N VAL A 155 3.35 8.76 8.55
CA VAL A 155 3.22 9.92 9.43
C VAL A 155 2.78 11.13 8.60
N LEU A 156 1.71 11.79 9.03
CA LEU A 156 1.20 12.99 8.38
C LEU A 156 2.11 14.19 8.72
N LYS A 157 2.52 14.95 7.71
CA LYS A 157 3.39 16.13 7.87
C LYS A 157 2.63 17.44 7.73
N ASP A 158 1.73 17.50 6.76
CA ASP A 158 1.07 18.74 6.36
C ASP A 158 -0.32 18.43 5.82
N ILE A 159 -1.29 19.29 6.14
CA ILE A 159 -2.65 19.26 5.62
C ILE A 159 -2.99 20.64 5.07
N SER A 160 -3.40 20.68 3.80
CA SER A 160 -3.77 21.90 3.10
C SER A 160 -5.16 21.76 2.52
N PHE A 161 -6.00 22.76 2.74
CA PHE A 161 -7.34 22.86 2.17
C PHE A 161 -7.30 23.94 1.09
N GLU A 162 -7.66 23.58 -0.14
CA GLU A 162 -7.64 24.53 -1.27
C GLU A 162 -8.86 25.46 -1.25
N GLU A 163 -8.77 26.58 -1.96
CA GLU A 163 -9.86 27.53 -2.07
C GLU A 163 -11.11 26.91 -2.72
N MET A 164 -12.28 27.26 -2.20
CA MET A 164 -13.57 26.86 -2.74
C MET A 164 -13.93 27.76 -3.94
N GLU A 165 -13.50 27.39 -5.13
CA GLU A 165 -13.83 28.12 -6.37
C GLU A 165 -15.32 27.94 -6.72
N GLY A 166 -16.17 28.84 -6.20
CA GLY A 166 -17.56 29.02 -6.63
C GLY A 166 -18.53 27.88 -6.32
N LYS A 167 -18.13 26.89 -5.52
CA LYS A 167 -18.99 25.79 -5.04
C LYS A 167 -18.74 25.54 -3.56
N GLU A 168 -19.73 25.85 -2.72
CA GLU A 168 -19.63 25.77 -1.26
C GLU A 168 -19.63 24.32 -0.73
N GLY A 169 -20.19 23.37 -1.48
CA GLY A 169 -20.32 21.98 -1.03
C GLY A 169 -19.12 21.07 -1.31
N ILE A 170 -18.03 21.60 -1.87
CA ILE A 170 -16.84 20.82 -2.22
C ILE A 170 -15.61 21.45 -1.58
N GLN A 171 -14.92 20.68 -0.73
CA GLN A 171 -13.65 21.09 -0.15
C GLN A 171 -12.53 20.15 -0.62
N LYS A 172 -11.62 20.65 -1.45
CA LYS A 172 -10.43 19.89 -1.84
C LYS A 172 -9.40 19.91 -0.71
N TYR A 173 -8.70 18.80 -0.52
CA TYR A 173 -7.61 18.72 0.45
C TYR A 173 -6.40 18.01 -0.16
N THR A 174 -5.22 18.46 0.27
CA THR A 174 -3.94 17.84 -0.04
C THR A 174 -3.20 17.59 1.27
N ILE A 175 -2.88 16.32 1.53
CA ILE A 175 -2.14 15.87 2.71
C ILE A 175 -0.78 15.35 2.25
N LYS A 176 0.29 15.82 2.88
CA LYS A 176 1.64 15.28 2.70
C LYS A 176 1.96 14.40 3.88
N ALA A 177 2.47 13.21 3.60
CA ALA A 177 2.87 12.22 4.58
C ALA A 177 4.23 11.63 4.20
N VAL A 178 4.85 10.95 5.15
CA VAL A 178 6.08 10.19 4.92
C VAL A 178 5.94 8.78 5.46
N SER A 179 6.52 7.80 4.78
CA SER A 179 6.57 6.43 5.28
C SER A 179 7.39 6.35 6.54
N ASP A 180 6.92 5.58 7.49
CA ASP A 180 7.64 5.27 8.71
C ASP A 180 8.01 3.78 8.71
N MET A 181 9.21 3.48 9.21
CA MET A 181 9.71 2.13 9.34
C MET A 181 10.04 1.88 10.81
N ASP A 182 9.62 0.74 11.33
CA ASP A 182 9.93 0.37 12.70
C ASP A 182 11.44 0.23 12.87
N PHE A 183 12.02 1.11 13.69
CA PHE A 183 13.43 1.03 14.04
C PHE A 183 13.61 0.11 15.25
N TYR A 184 14.10 -1.11 15.03
CA TYR A 184 14.55 -1.97 16.11
C TYR A 184 16.00 -1.62 16.47
N ALA A 185 16.20 -1.03 17.65
CA ALA A 185 17.53 -0.82 18.18
C ALA A 185 18.14 -2.19 18.57
N GLU A 186 19.07 -2.71 17.76
CA GLU A 186 19.88 -3.87 18.14
C GLU A 186 20.84 -3.46 19.28
N LEU A 187 20.44 -3.74 20.53
CA LEU A 187 21.20 -3.40 21.74
C LEU A 187 22.38 -4.36 22.02
N ASP A 188 22.67 -5.32 21.14
CA ASP A 188 23.47 -6.50 21.51
C ASP A 188 24.97 -6.37 21.22
N GLU A 189 25.38 -5.52 20.27
CA GLU A 189 26.80 -5.37 19.91
C GLU A 189 27.63 -4.72 21.02
N LYS A 190 27.06 -3.74 21.76
CA LYS A 190 27.76 -3.07 22.88
C LYS A 190 27.83 -3.95 24.14
N ARG A 191 26.82 -4.77 24.44
CA ARG A 191 26.88 -5.73 25.57
C ARG A 191 27.95 -6.81 25.34
N THR A 192 28.07 -7.29 24.11
CA THR A 192 29.05 -8.32 23.75
C THR A 192 30.50 -7.83 23.89
N GLN A 193 30.76 -6.53 23.64
CA GLN A 193 32.09 -5.93 23.82
C GLN A 193 32.45 -5.72 25.29
N LEU A 194 31.49 -5.34 26.15
CA LEU A 194 31.71 -5.17 27.59
C LEU A 194 32.01 -6.51 28.29
N ASN A 195 31.35 -7.59 27.88
CA ASN A 195 31.58 -8.93 28.45
C ASN A 195 32.88 -9.59 27.99
N LYS A 196 33.61 -9.02 27.01
CA LYS A 196 34.95 -9.48 26.61
C LYS A 196 36.08 -8.76 27.36
N ILE A 197 35.74 -7.76 28.18
CA ILE A 197 36.70 -6.94 28.92
C ILE A 197 36.75 -7.32 30.42
N TYR A 198 35.88 -8.25 30.86
CA TYR A 198 35.89 -8.83 32.21
C TYR A 198 36.11 -10.34 32.17
#